data_AF-A0A1I2USX5-F1
#
_entry.id   AF-A0A1I2USX5-F1
#
_cell.length_a   1.000
_cell.length_b   1.000
_cell.length_c   1.000
_cell.angle_alpha   90.00
_cell.angle_beta   90.00
_cell.angle_gamma   90.00
#
_symmetry.space_group_name_H-M   'P 1'
#
loop_
_entity.id
_entity.type
_entity.pdbx_description
1 polymer ?
#
loop_
_entity_poly.entity_id
_entity_poly.type
_entity_poly.pdbx_seq_one_letter_code
_entity_poly.pdbx_strand_id
1 'polypeptide(L)'
;MMHWLDEEMDPFVDDPELLGGLFDQLLHAHALDTATAGVAVLLADVVIESQASAAVRAALTVTLAEAAAAALRDEALDPEGFVNTEAVLRQQTDSERAIRQAVRGVAPRLFAQWDDEPEVMQFALAVLAAACAGADVIPRIENLAAAWPETPRAATLALACALAADNDEAIADALGETVRHPDYNPDAQGDPETLLQCQGLSLLIDLAQQEIGPLVFR
;
A
#
# COMPACT_ATOMS: atom_id res chain seq x y z
N MET A 1 3.51 19.96 44.27
CA MET A 1 2.70 18.95 43.55
C MET A 1 2.37 19.55 42.19
N MET A 2 3.11 19.10 41.18
CA MET A 2 3.05 19.38 39.73
C MET A 2 4.49 19.56 39.23
N HIS A 3 4.94 18.63 38.39
CA HIS A 3 5.92 18.77 37.30
C HIS A 3 6.20 17.34 36.80
N TRP A 4 5.36 16.87 35.86
CA TRP A 4 5.52 15.61 35.11
C TRP A 4 5.00 15.82 33.67
N LEU A 5 5.38 16.95 33.07
CA LEU A 5 5.08 17.33 31.68
C LEU A 5 6.28 18.09 31.10
N ASP A 6 7.50 17.57 31.32
CA ASP A 6 8.74 18.02 30.66
C ASP A 6 9.61 16.79 30.35
N GLU A 7 8.98 15.66 30.02
CA GLU A 7 9.69 14.59 29.33
C GLU A 7 9.47 14.87 27.85
N GLU A 8 10.43 15.57 27.25
CA GLU A 8 10.54 15.73 25.80
C GLU A 8 10.33 14.36 25.19
N MET A 9 9.26 14.20 24.39
CA MET A 9 9.09 13.02 23.56
C MET A 9 10.33 12.91 22.69
N ASP A 10 11.18 11.93 23.00
CA ASP A 10 12.34 11.57 22.18
C ASP A 10 11.83 11.40 20.74
N PRO A 11 12.42 12.08 19.74
CA PRO A 11 11.93 12.00 18.38
C PRO A 11 12.20 10.57 17.88
N PHE A 12 11.14 9.76 17.83
CA PHE A 12 11.09 8.46 17.14
C PHE A 12 11.50 8.54 15.64
N VAL A 13 11.85 9.74 15.16
CA VAL A 13 11.94 10.18 13.76
C VAL A 13 13.31 9.94 13.13
N ASP A 14 14.37 9.78 13.93
CA ASP A 14 15.77 9.76 13.42
C ASP A 14 16.50 8.41 13.58
N ASP A 15 15.82 7.33 13.99
CA ASP A 15 16.45 6.02 14.14
C ASP A 15 16.24 5.14 12.88
N PRO A 16 17.23 5.06 11.96
CA PRO A 16 17.15 4.23 10.77
C PRO A 16 17.09 2.74 11.08
N GLU A 17 17.55 2.30 12.27
CA GLU A 17 17.45 0.90 12.70
C GLU A 17 16.01 0.56 13.12
N LEU A 18 15.29 1.50 13.72
CA LEU A 18 13.88 1.35 14.07
C LEU A 18 12.98 1.37 12.83
N LEU A 19 13.21 2.28 11.88
CA LEU A 19 12.52 2.29 10.59
C LEU A 19 12.83 1.03 9.79
N GLY A 20 14.09 0.60 9.76
CA GLY A 20 14.50 -0.67 9.17
C GLY A 20 13.83 -1.87 9.82
N GLY A 21 13.72 -1.89 11.15
CA GLY A 21 13.03 -2.94 11.89
C GLY A 21 11.52 -2.98 11.65
N LEU A 22 10.85 -1.83 11.55
CA LEU A 22 9.42 -1.76 11.19
C LEU A 22 9.19 -2.23 9.75
N PHE A 23 10.07 -1.84 8.82
CA PHE A 23 10.05 -2.26 7.42
C PHE A 23 10.27 -3.77 7.28
N ASP A 24 11.27 -4.30 7.98
CA ASP A 24 11.59 -5.73 8.03
C ASP A 24 10.45 -6.54 8.66
N GLN A 25 9.81 -6.02 9.71
CA GLN A 25 8.64 -6.66 10.31
C GLN A 25 7.42 -6.67 9.38
N LEU A 26 7.17 -5.62 8.61
CA LEU A 26 6.06 -5.58 7.66
C LEU A 26 6.31 -6.46 6.42
N LEU A 27 7.56 -6.56 5.96
CA LEU A 27 7.93 -7.33 4.76
C LEU A 27 8.26 -8.80 5.04
N HIS A 28 8.84 -9.12 6.19
CA HIS A 28 9.33 -10.46 6.53
C HIS A 28 8.54 -11.17 7.63
N ALA A 29 7.50 -10.56 8.20
CA ALA A 29 6.55 -11.31 9.03
C ALA A 29 5.76 -12.29 8.14
N HIS A 30 6.33 -13.47 7.95
CA HIS A 30 5.65 -14.68 7.50
C HIS A 30 4.50 -15.11 8.45
N ALA A 31 4.26 -14.34 9.52
CA ALA A 31 3.10 -14.42 10.39
C ALA A 31 2.54 -13.00 10.54
N LEU A 32 1.71 -12.59 9.58
CA LEU A 32 0.77 -11.49 9.74
C LEU A 32 -0.06 -11.82 10.99
N ASP A 33 0.24 -11.20 12.13
CA ASP A 33 -0.48 -11.42 13.39
C ASP A 33 -1.12 -10.11 13.88
N THR A 34 -1.85 -10.16 14.99
CA THR A 34 -2.51 -8.97 15.56
C THR A 34 -1.55 -7.85 15.97
N ALA A 35 -0.26 -8.14 16.21
CA ALA A 35 0.74 -7.11 16.43
C ALA A 35 1.07 -6.37 15.12
N THR A 36 1.08 -7.04 13.97
CA THR A 36 1.26 -6.41 12.66
C THR A 36 0.17 -5.40 12.32
N ALA A 37 -1.08 -5.63 12.75
CA ALA A 37 -2.16 -4.64 12.60
C ALA A 37 -1.90 -3.36 13.42
N GLY A 38 -1.33 -3.49 14.63
CA GLY A 38 -0.87 -2.36 15.43
C GLY A 38 0.30 -1.62 14.79
N VAL A 39 1.24 -2.36 14.18
CA VAL A 39 2.37 -1.79 13.42
C VAL A 39 1.87 -0.99 12.21
N ALA A 40 0.82 -1.43 11.51
CA ALA A 40 0.24 -0.67 10.40
C ALA A 40 -0.32 0.70 10.84
N VAL A 41 -0.97 0.76 12.01
CA VAL A 41 -1.45 2.03 12.58
C VAL A 41 -0.27 2.93 12.95
N LEU A 42 0.72 2.39 13.64
CA LEU A 42 1.91 3.13 14.05
C LEU A 42 2.69 3.66 12.84
N LEU A 43 2.79 2.88 11.77
CA LEU A 43 3.45 3.30 10.54
C LEU A 43 2.67 4.43 9.84
N ALA A 44 1.34 4.39 9.85
CA ALA A 44 0.54 5.50 9.32
C ALA A 44 0.73 6.79 10.13
N ASP A 45 0.83 6.69 11.47
CA ASP A 45 1.15 7.84 12.31
C ASP A 45 2.56 8.39 12.01
N VAL A 46 3.56 7.52 11.79
CA VAL A 46 4.90 7.93 11.32
C VAL A 46 4.82 8.65 9.98
N VAL A 47 4.04 8.15 9.01
CA VAL A 47 3.88 8.81 7.71
C VAL A 47 3.25 10.21 7.85
N ILE A 48 2.30 10.39 8.78
CA ILE A 48 1.62 11.66 8.99
C ILE A 48 2.49 12.65 9.78
N GLU A 49 3.18 12.19 10.81
CA GLU A 49 3.82 13.06 11.81
C GLU A 49 5.34 13.20 11.62
N SER A 50 5.98 12.34 10.82
CA SER A 50 7.43 12.41 10.64
C SER A 50 7.87 13.61 9.81
N GLN A 51 9.07 14.11 10.15
CA GLN A 51 9.83 15.06 9.32
C GLN A 51 10.66 14.34 8.24
N ALA A 52 10.39 13.05 8.02
CA ALA A 52 11.09 12.26 7.02
C ALA A 52 10.85 12.81 5.62
N SER A 53 11.80 12.56 4.72
CA SER A 53 11.67 13.00 3.33
C SER A 53 10.41 12.39 2.70
N ALA A 54 9.80 13.10 1.74
CA ALA A 54 8.61 12.60 1.06
C ALA A 54 8.83 11.24 0.37
N ALA A 55 10.06 10.94 -0.07
CA ALA A 55 10.41 9.65 -0.64
C ALA A 55 10.34 8.52 0.40
N VAL A 56 10.82 8.75 1.63
CA VAL A 56 10.71 7.77 2.72
C VAL A 56 9.25 7.58 3.10
N ARG A 57 8.49 8.66 3.29
CA ARG A 57 7.05 8.58 3.62
C ARG A 57 6.23 7.89 2.53
N ALA A 58 6.57 8.12 1.26
CA ALA A 58 5.99 7.42 0.12
C ALA A 58 6.30 5.92 0.15
N ALA A 59 7.55 5.53 0.43
CA ALA A 59 7.94 4.12 0.55
C ALA A 59 7.16 3.41 1.67
N LEU A 60 7.05 4.02 2.85
CA LEU A 60 6.26 3.50 3.96
C LEU A 60 4.77 3.37 3.61
N THR A 61 4.23 4.32 2.83
CA THR A 61 2.85 4.27 2.35
C THR A 61 2.63 3.12 1.36
N VAL A 62 3.60 2.84 0.49
CA VAL A 62 3.56 1.66 -0.39
C VAL A 62 3.65 0.36 0.42
N THR A 63 4.42 0.31 1.50
CA THR A 63 4.45 -0.84 2.41
C THR A 63 3.10 -1.09 3.08
N LEU A 64 2.37 -0.04 3.47
CA LEU A 64 0.99 -0.18 3.97
C LEU A 64 0.05 -0.76 2.90
N ALA A 65 0.20 -0.30 1.66
CA ALA A 65 -0.58 -0.83 0.54
C ALA A 65 -0.25 -2.31 0.25
N GLU A 66 1.02 -2.68 0.33
CA GLU A 66 1.50 -4.06 0.17
C GLU A 66 0.94 -4.98 1.24
N ALA A 67 0.96 -4.56 2.51
CA ALA A 67 0.37 -5.32 3.61
C ALA A 67 -1.14 -5.55 3.40
N ALA A 68 -1.86 -4.53 2.95
CA ALA A 68 -3.29 -4.66 2.64
C ALA A 68 -3.57 -5.56 1.41
N ALA A 69 -2.70 -5.54 0.41
CA ALA A 69 -2.81 -6.38 -0.79
C ALA A 69 -2.41 -7.84 -0.55
N ALA A 70 -1.42 -8.11 0.31
CA ALA A 70 -1.05 -9.45 0.74
C ALA A 70 -2.24 -10.14 1.44
N ALA A 71 -2.88 -9.45 2.39
CA ALA A 71 -4.07 -9.96 3.08
C ALA A 71 -5.23 -10.31 2.11
N LEU A 72 -5.42 -9.55 1.03
CA LEU A 72 -6.44 -9.85 0.02
C LEU A 72 -6.10 -11.11 -0.79
N ARG A 73 -4.82 -11.33 -1.12
CA ARG A 73 -4.36 -12.51 -1.87
C ARG A 73 -4.61 -13.81 -1.11
N ASP A 74 -4.33 -13.80 0.19
CA ASP A 74 -4.51 -14.99 1.03
C ASP A 74 -6.01 -15.29 1.27
N GLU A 75 -6.86 -14.27 1.44
CA GLU A 75 -8.32 -14.45 1.48
C GLU A 75 -8.88 -15.08 0.18
N ALA A 76 -8.29 -14.78 -0.97
CA ALA A 76 -8.71 -15.30 -2.27
C ALA A 76 -8.34 -16.78 -2.51
N LEU A 77 -7.31 -17.29 -1.82
CA LEU A 77 -6.80 -18.65 -1.98
C LEU A 77 -7.59 -19.70 -1.17
N ASP A 78 -8.40 -19.28 -0.18
CA ASP A 78 -9.26 -20.17 0.61
C ASP A 78 -10.68 -19.60 0.84
N PRO A 79 -11.50 -19.44 -0.22
CA PRO A 79 -12.84 -18.85 -0.11
C PRO A 79 -13.83 -19.70 0.69
N GLU A 80 -13.55 -21.00 0.88
CA GLU A 80 -14.46 -21.96 1.52
C GLU A 80 -13.90 -22.60 2.82
N GLY A 81 -12.66 -22.31 3.22
CA GLY A 81 -12.07 -22.78 4.48
C GLY A 81 -11.69 -24.26 4.52
N PHE A 82 -11.46 -24.91 3.38
CA PHE A 82 -11.49 -26.38 3.26
C PHE A 82 -10.14 -27.11 3.40
N VAL A 83 -9.06 -26.44 3.83
CA VAL A 83 -7.74 -27.08 3.99
C VAL A 83 -7.42 -27.38 5.46
N ASN A 84 -6.93 -28.60 5.70
CA ASN A 84 -7.00 -29.37 6.95
C ASN A 84 -6.00 -28.93 8.07
N THR A 85 -5.88 -27.62 8.32
CA THR A 85 -5.17 -27.04 9.49
C THR A 85 -5.92 -25.79 10.02
N GLU A 86 -7.23 -25.95 10.21
CA GLU A 86 -8.22 -24.89 10.49
C GLU A 86 -7.83 -23.86 11.55
N ALA A 87 -7.16 -24.23 12.65
CA ALA A 87 -6.89 -23.28 13.73
C ALA A 87 -5.75 -22.29 13.39
N VAL A 88 -4.71 -22.77 12.71
CA VAL A 88 -3.57 -21.94 12.29
C VAL A 88 -3.97 -21.06 11.11
N LEU A 89 -4.69 -21.65 10.14
CA LEU A 89 -5.18 -20.91 8.98
C LEU A 89 -6.21 -19.85 9.38
N ARG A 90 -7.21 -20.17 10.23
CA ARG A 90 -8.16 -19.16 10.72
C ARG A 90 -7.46 -18.01 11.46
N GLN A 91 -6.43 -18.31 12.26
CA GLN A 91 -5.67 -17.29 12.97
C GLN A 91 -4.88 -16.37 12.01
N GLN A 92 -4.34 -16.93 10.93
CA GLN A 92 -3.69 -16.17 9.86
C GLN A 92 -4.71 -15.30 9.12
N THR A 93 -5.83 -15.86 8.67
CA THR A 93 -6.90 -15.12 7.98
C THR A 93 -7.52 -14.02 8.84
N ASP A 94 -7.72 -14.25 10.14
CA ASP A 94 -8.23 -13.22 11.05
C ASP A 94 -7.23 -12.08 11.25
N SER A 95 -5.92 -12.40 11.26
CA SER A 95 -4.86 -11.41 11.41
C SER A 95 -4.64 -10.61 10.12
N GLU A 96 -4.66 -11.24 8.96
CA GLU A 96 -4.65 -10.62 7.63
C GLU A 96 -5.82 -9.64 7.48
N ARG A 97 -7.03 -10.08 7.85
CA ARG A 97 -8.21 -9.23 7.84
C ARG A 97 -8.08 -8.06 8.82
N ALA A 98 -7.51 -8.28 10.01
CA ALA A 98 -7.26 -7.23 10.97
C ALA A 98 -6.27 -6.18 10.43
N ILE A 99 -5.21 -6.59 9.73
CA ILE A 99 -4.26 -5.69 9.08
C ILE A 99 -4.96 -4.87 7.99
N ARG A 100 -5.72 -5.53 7.10
CA ARG A 100 -6.47 -4.84 6.04
C ARG A 100 -7.46 -3.83 6.61
N GLN A 101 -8.17 -4.19 7.69
CA GLN A 101 -9.08 -3.29 8.38
C GLN A 101 -8.35 -2.12 9.06
N ALA A 102 -7.19 -2.38 9.66
CA ALA A 102 -6.36 -1.33 10.27
C ALA A 102 -5.88 -0.32 9.21
N VAL A 103 -5.32 -0.80 8.09
CA VAL A 103 -4.87 0.04 6.97
C VAL A 103 -6.03 0.83 6.39
N ARG A 104 -7.19 0.20 6.14
CA ARG A 104 -8.41 0.90 5.69
C ARG A 104 -8.91 1.94 6.70
N GLY A 105 -8.77 1.66 8.00
CA GLY A 105 -9.16 2.57 9.07
C GLY A 105 -8.31 3.84 9.14
N VAL A 106 -7.01 3.74 8.81
CA VAL A 106 -6.08 4.89 8.82
C VAL A 106 -6.01 5.62 7.48
N ALA A 107 -6.36 4.96 6.36
CA ALA A 107 -6.28 5.51 5.01
C ALA A 107 -6.96 6.89 4.84
N PRO A 108 -8.16 7.19 5.40
CA PRO A 108 -8.76 8.52 5.28
C PRO A 108 -7.91 9.64 5.87
N ARG A 109 -7.13 9.38 6.93
CA ARG A 109 -6.22 10.37 7.53
C ARG A 109 -5.05 10.67 6.60
N LEU A 110 -4.54 9.65 5.91
CA LEU A 110 -3.48 9.79 4.91
C LEU A 110 -3.99 10.54 3.68
N PHE A 111 -5.18 10.21 3.19
CA PHE A 111 -5.80 10.90 2.06
C PHE A 111 -6.14 12.37 2.33
N ALA A 112 -6.40 12.73 3.59
CA ALA A 112 -6.64 14.13 3.95
C ALA A 112 -5.42 15.04 3.69
N GLN A 113 -4.21 14.48 3.60
CA GLN A 113 -2.98 15.24 3.31
C GLN A 113 -2.72 15.42 1.81
N TRP A 114 -3.49 14.77 0.93
CA TRP A 114 -3.17 14.64 -0.50
C TRP A 114 -2.74 15.95 -1.17
N ASP A 115 -3.52 17.01 -0.97
CA ASP A 115 -3.34 18.28 -1.67
C ASP A 115 -2.10 19.07 -1.19
N ASP A 116 -1.58 18.76 -0.01
CA ASP A 116 -0.39 19.38 0.58
C ASP A 116 0.90 18.58 0.33
N GLU A 117 0.76 17.34 -0.16
CA GLU A 117 1.88 16.43 -0.40
C GLU A 117 2.49 16.58 -1.80
N PRO A 118 3.81 16.33 -1.97
CA PRO A 118 4.43 16.34 -3.29
C PRO A 118 4.01 15.13 -4.12
N GLU A 119 4.22 15.23 -5.44
CA GLU A 119 3.81 14.23 -6.44
C GLU A 119 4.20 12.78 -6.10
N VAL A 120 5.40 12.54 -5.55
CA VAL A 120 5.86 11.19 -5.15
C VAL A 120 4.98 10.57 -4.05
N MET A 121 4.50 11.40 -3.13
CA MET A 121 3.62 10.96 -2.05
C MET A 121 2.18 10.84 -2.54
N GLN A 122 1.71 11.74 -3.40
CA GLN A 122 0.41 11.59 -4.06
C GLN A 122 0.33 10.30 -4.89
N PHE A 123 1.42 9.93 -5.56
CA PHE A 123 1.54 8.65 -6.26
C PHE A 123 1.42 7.46 -5.28
N ALA A 124 2.13 7.49 -4.15
CA ALA A 124 2.00 6.45 -3.13
C ALA A 124 0.59 6.37 -2.51
N LEU A 125 -0.08 7.51 -2.32
CA LEU A 125 -1.46 7.57 -1.86
C LEU A 125 -2.43 6.96 -2.88
N ALA A 126 -2.17 7.10 -4.18
CA ALA A 126 -2.95 6.41 -5.22
C ALA A 126 -2.84 4.89 -5.09
N VAL A 127 -1.64 4.38 -4.82
CA VAL A 127 -1.39 2.94 -4.58
C VAL A 127 -2.13 2.45 -3.34
N LEU A 128 -2.10 3.23 -2.25
CA LEU A 128 -2.86 2.92 -1.04
C LEU A 128 -4.37 2.92 -1.29
N ALA A 129 -4.88 3.86 -2.08
CA ALA A 129 -6.30 3.92 -2.45
C ALA A 129 -6.74 2.67 -3.22
N ALA A 130 -5.92 2.19 -4.15
CA ALA A 130 -6.16 0.93 -4.85
C ALA A 130 -6.25 -0.25 -3.88
N ALA A 131 -5.31 -0.38 -2.93
CA ALA A 131 -5.32 -1.47 -1.95
C ALA A 131 -6.50 -1.38 -0.96
N CYS A 132 -6.99 -0.17 -0.69
CA CYS A 132 -8.09 0.06 0.25
C CYS A 132 -9.49 0.06 -0.38
N ALA A 133 -9.61 0.08 -1.71
CA ALA A 133 -10.84 0.43 -2.44
C ALA A 133 -11.36 1.85 -2.08
N GLY A 134 -10.44 2.83 -2.10
CA GLY A 134 -10.69 4.23 -1.77
C GLY A 134 -11.33 5.01 -2.92
N ALA A 135 -12.60 4.76 -3.21
CA ALA A 135 -13.31 5.39 -4.34
C ALA A 135 -13.46 6.92 -4.21
N ASP A 136 -13.37 7.47 -3.00
CA ASP A 136 -13.51 8.88 -2.69
C ASP A 136 -12.35 9.75 -3.19
N VAL A 137 -11.18 9.16 -3.42
CA VAL A 137 -9.99 9.86 -3.92
C VAL A 137 -9.75 9.67 -5.42
N ILE A 138 -10.57 8.90 -6.13
CA ILE A 138 -10.45 8.68 -7.59
C ILE A 138 -10.29 10.00 -8.38
N PRO A 139 -11.09 11.06 -8.15
CA PRO A 139 -10.91 12.31 -8.88
C PRO A 139 -9.53 12.94 -8.68
N ARG A 140 -8.89 12.73 -7.53
CA ARG A 140 -7.53 13.22 -7.26
C ARG A 140 -6.49 12.39 -8.02
N ILE A 141 -6.68 11.08 -8.11
CA ILE A 141 -5.82 10.17 -8.88
C ILE A 141 -5.90 10.54 -10.37
N GLU A 142 -7.11 10.75 -10.90
CA GLU A 142 -7.32 11.15 -12.30
C GLU A 142 -6.65 12.51 -12.62
N ASN A 143 -6.78 13.48 -11.72
CA ASN A 143 -6.12 14.78 -11.87
C ASN A 143 -4.59 14.65 -11.89
N LEU A 144 -4.03 13.78 -11.04
CA LEU A 144 -2.59 13.49 -11.03
C LEU A 144 -2.15 12.82 -12.34
N ALA A 145 -2.92 11.85 -12.85
CA ALA A 145 -2.63 11.18 -14.11
C ALA A 145 -2.65 12.15 -15.29
N ALA A 146 -3.58 13.11 -15.29
CA ALA A 146 -3.67 14.15 -16.32
C ALA A 146 -2.45 15.09 -16.35
N ALA A 147 -1.69 15.18 -15.25
CA ALA A 147 -0.43 15.94 -15.23
C ALA A 147 0.72 15.24 -15.98
N TRP A 148 0.59 13.93 -16.27
CA TRP A 148 1.62 13.13 -16.93
C TRP A 148 1.10 12.37 -18.16
N PRO A 149 0.52 13.05 -19.16
CA PRO A 149 -0.05 12.39 -20.32
C PRO A 149 1.00 11.56 -21.07
N GLU A 150 0.59 10.39 -21.56
CA GLU A 150 1.42 9.50 -22.39
C GLU A 150 2.70 8.99 -21.69
N THR A 151 2.68 8.88 -20.36
CA THR A 151 3.77 8.30 -19.57
C THR A 151 3.39 6.96 -18.95
N PRO A 152 4.36 6.09 -18.61
CA PRO A 152 4.11 4.90 -17.79
C PRO A 152 3.35 5.21 -16.50
N ARG A 153 3.63 6.37 -15.88
CA ARG A 153 2.96 6.83 -14.65
C ARG A 153 1.46 7.00 -14.85
N ALA A 154 1.02 7.54 -15.98
CA ALA A 154 -0.41 7.69 -16.25
C ALA A 154 -1.10 6.32 -16.40
N ALA A 155 -0.45 5.34 -17.01
CA ALA A 155 -0.97 3.98 -17.09
C ALA A 155 -1.07 3.33 -15.69
N THR A 156 -0.04 3.48 -14.86
CA THR A 156 -0.04 3.01 -13.47
C THR A 156 -1.15 3.65 -12.64
N LEU A 157 -1.37 4.96 -12.79
CA LEU A 157 -2.45 5.66 -12.09
C LEU A 157 -3.85 5.29 -12.61
N ALA A 158 -3.99 4.99 -13.91
CA ALA A 158 -5.23 4.46 -14.45
C ALA A 158 -5.57 3.09 -13.85
N LEU A 159 -4.56 2.22 -13.68
CA LEU A 159 -4.72 0.95 -12.95
C LEU A 159 -5.10 1.19 -11.48
N ALA A 160 -4.47 2.17 -10.81
CA ALA A 160 -4.83 2.54 -9.45
C ALA A 160 -6.29 3.02 -9.33
N CYS A 161 -6.78 3.83 -10.28
CA CYS A 161 -8.20 4.24 -10.35
C CYS A 161 -9.13 3.05 -10.48
N ALA A 162 -8.84 2.14 -11.41
CA ALA A 162 -9.66 0.96 -11.67
C ALA A 162 -9.76 0.05 -10.43
N LEU A 163 -8.64 -0.14 -9.73
CA LEU A 163 -8.57 -0.91 -8.49
C LEU A 163 -9.27 -0.21 -7.33
N ALA A 164 -9.12 1.12 -7.20
CA ALA A 164 -9.80 1.91 -6.17
C ALA A 164 -11.32 1.92 -6.36
N ALA A 165 -11.79 1.82 -7.61
CA ALA A 165 -13.20 1.70 -7.98
C ALA A 165 -13.77 0.28 -7.80
N ASP A 166 -12.91 -0.72 -7.58
CA ASP A 166 -13.29 -2.14 -7.49
C ASP A 166 -14.09 -2.60 -8.73
N ASN A 167 -13.63 -2.20 -9.93
CA ASN A 167 -14.32 -2.46 -11.20
C ASN A 167 -13.51 -3.42 -12.08
N ASP A 168 -13.88 -4.70 -12.09
CA ASP A 168 -13.18 -5.76 -12.84
C ASP A 168 -12.98 -5.47 -14.33
N GLU A 169 -13.97 -4.88 -15.01
CA GLU A 169 -13.84 -4.56 -16.44
C GLU A 169 -12.76 -3.47 -16.65
N ALA A 170 -12.80 -2.41 -15.83
CA ALA A 170 -11.80 -1.35 -15.87
C ALA A 170 -10.41 -1.86 -15.45
N ILE A 171 -10.34 -2.78 -14.49
CA ILE A 171 -9.08 -3.38 -14.04
C ILE A 171 -8.47 -4.20 -15.18
N ALA A 172 -9.26 -5.00 -15.89
CA ALA A 172 -8.78 -5.82 -17.01
C ALA A 172 -8.20 -4.97 -18.13
N ASP A 173 -8.90 -3.89 -18.49
CA ASP A 173 -8.45 -2.94 -19.52
C ASP A 173 -7.16 -2.23 -19.10
N ALA A 174 -7.11 -1.69 -17.87
CA ALA A 174 -5.95 -0.98 -17.34
C ALA A 174 -4.72 -1.89 -17.17
N LEU A 175 -4.93 -3.14 -16.71
CA LEU A 175 -3.89 -4.17 -16.68
C LEU A 175 -3.33 -4.43 -18.07
N GLY A 176 -4.22 -4.64 -19.06
CA GLY A 176 -3.83 -4.88 -20.44
C GLY A 176 -3.00 -3.75 -21.03
N GLU A 177 -3.34 -2.50 -20.74
CA GLU A 177 -2.59 -1.34 -21.23
C GLU A 177 -1.25 -1.17 -20.52
N THR A 178 -1.22 -1.31 -19.19
CA THR A 178 0.01 -1.20 -18.39
C THR A 178 1.04 -2.23 -18.81
N VAL A 179 0.60 -3.48 -19.03
CA VAL A 179 1.46 -4.59 -19.44
C VAL A 179 1.98 -4.45 -20.88
N ARG A 180 1.24 -3.76 -21.76
CA ARG A 180 1.66 -3.50 -23.14
C ARG A 180 2.67 -2.36 -23.26
N HIS A 181 2.87 -1.56 -22.21
CA HIS A 181 3.79 -0.44 -22.25
C HIS A 181 5.23 -0.96 -22.45
N PRO A 182 6.01 -0.42 -23.41
CA PRO A 182 7.33 -0.97 -23.79
C PRO A 182 8.38 -0.92 -22.67
N ASP A 183 8.16 -0.09 -21.66
CA ASP A 183 9.03 0.04 -20.48
C ASP A 183 8.68 -0.97 -19.37
N TYR A 184 7.65 -1.80 -19.57
CA TYR A 184 7.20 -2.79 -18.60
C TYR A 184 7.87 -4.15 -18.79
N ASN A 185 8.19 -4.83 -17.69
CA ASN A 185 8.74 -6.18 -17.71
C ASN A 185 7.61 -7.22 -17.87
N PRO A 186 7.51 -7.93 -19.01
CA PRO A 186 6.45 -8.92 -19.25
C PRO A 186 6.45 -10.09 -18.26
N ASP A 187 7.58 -10.35 -17.58
CA ASP A 187 7.71 -11.41 -16.58
C ASP A 187 6.96 -11.09 -15.26
N ALA A 188 6.47 -9.86 -15.08
CA ALA A 188 5.65 -9.46 -13.94
C ALA A 188 4.14 -9.67 -14.17
N GLN A 189 3.75 -10.37 -15.25
CA GLN A 189 2.40 -10.94 -15.33
C GLN A 189 2.25 -12.01 -14.24
N GLY A 190 1.43 -11.70 -13.22
CA GLY A 190 1.08 -12.67 -12.17
C GLY A 190 0.38 -13.91 -12.73
N ASP A 191 0.13 -14.90 -11.87
CA ASP A 191 -0.55 -16.14 -12.24
C ASP A 191 -1.97 -15.82 -12.79
N PRO A 192 -2.29 -16.20 -14.05
CA PRO A 192 -3.57 -15.92 -14.69
C PRO A 192 -4.78 -16.53 -13.95
N GLU A 193 -4.57 -17.51 -13.07
CA GLU A 193 -5.63 -18.12 -12.24
C GLU A 193 -5.96 -17.30 -10.99
N THR A 194 -5.16 -16.27 -10.67
CA THR A 194 -5.40 -15.37 -9.54
C THR A 194 -6.55 -14.39 -9.85
N LEU A 195 -7.30 -13.97 -8.84
CA LEU A 195 -8.27 -12.87 -8.97
C LEU A 195 -7.61 -11.65 -9.63
N LEU A 196 -8.35 -11.03 -10.56
CA LEU A 196 -7.89 -9.90 -11.36
C LEU A 196 -7.43 -8.71 -10.48
N GLN A 197 -8.15 -8.45 -9.38
CA GLN A 197 -7.78 -7.45 -8.39
C GLN A 197 -6.42 -7.72 -7.74
N CYS A 198 -6.12 -8.98 -7.42
CA CYS A 198 -4.83 -9.38 -6.85
C CYS A 198 -3.68 -9.24 -7.85
N GLN A 199 -3.93 -9.54 -9.13
CA GLN A 199 -2.96 -9.33 -10.20
C GLN A 199 -2.67 -7.83 -10.37
N GLY A 200 -3.73 -7.01 -10.43
CA GLY A 200 -3.62 -5.55 -10.53
C GLY A 200 -2.86 -4.93 -9.36
N LEU A 201 -3.15 -5.35 -8.13
CA LEU A 201 -2.46 -4.84 -6.94
C LEU A 201 -0.99 -5.25 -6.91
N SER A 202 -0.68 -6.50 -7.26
CA SER A 202 0.72 -6.98 -7.30
C SER A 202 1.53 -6.14 -8.29
N LEU A 203 1.00 -5.97 -9.51
CA LEU A 203 1.61 -5.13 -10.53
C LEU A 203 1.79 -3.67 -10.05
N LEU A 204 0.73 -3.08 -9.51
CA LEU A 204 0.75 -1.69 -9.05
C LEU A 204 1.82 -1.47 -7.96
N ILE A 205 1.99 -2.42 -7.04
CA ILE A 205 2.99 -2.36 -5.98
C ILE A 205 4.40 -2.46 -6.57
N ASP A 206 4.65 -3.40 -7.48
CA ASP A 206 5.96 -3.56 -8.13
C ASP A 206 6.38 -2.28 -8.87
N LEU A 207 5.45 -1.66 -9.60
CA LEU A 207 5.69 -0.39 -10.30
C LEU A 207 5.99 0.75 -9.32
N ALA A 208 5.26 0.82 -8.20
CA ALA A 208 5.49 1.83 -7.19
C ALA A 208 6.85 1.68 -6.50
N GLN A 209 7.26 0.45 -6.21
CA GLN A 209 8.58 0.17 -5.65
C GLN A 209 9.71 0.52 -6.63
N GLN A 210 9.55 0.26 -7.93
CA GLN A 210 10.52 0.66 -8.95
C GLN A 210 10.65 2.19 -9.07
N GLU A 211 9.55 2.90 -8.91
CA GLU A 211 9.53 4.36 -9.00
C GLU A 211 10.09 5.05 -7.76
N ILE A 212 9.72 4.57 -6.57
CA ILE A 212 10.03 5.22 -5.29
C ILE A 212 11.36 4.72 -4.71
N GLY A 213 11.68 3.44 -4.87
CA GLY A 213 12.88 2.80 -4.30
C GLY A 213 14.18 3.57 -4.59
N PRO A 214 14.46 3.99 -5.83
CA PRO A 214 15.65 4.77 -6.16
C PRO A 214 15.71 6.17 -5.52
N LEU A 215 14.59 6.70 -5.02
CA LEU A 215 14.50 8.03 -4.40
C LEU A 215 14.82 8.01 -2.90
N VAL A 216 14.67 6.86 -2.24
CA VAL A 216 14.92 6.69 -0.79
C VAL A 216 16.42 6.70 -0.47
N PHE A 217 17.25 6.18 -1.38
CA PHE A 217 18.70 6.01 -1.18
C PHE A 217 19.56 7.10 -1.87
N ARG A 218 18.96 8.24 -2.22
CA ARG A 218 19.64 9.41 -2.82
C ARG A 218 19.93 10.49 -1.80
#